data_AF-A0A0L0DBX0-F1
#
_entry.id   AF-A0A0L0DBX0-F1
#
_cell.length_a   1.000
_cell.length_b   1.000
_cell.length_c   1.000
_cell.angle_alpha   90.00
_cell.angle_beta   90.00
_cell.angle_gamma   90.00
#
_symmetry.space_group_name_H-M   'P 1'
#
loop_
_entity.id
_entity.type
_entity.pdbx_description
1 polymer ?
#
loop_
_entity_poly.entity_id
_entity_poly.type
_entity_poly.pdbx_seq_one_letter_code
_entity_poly.pdbx_strand_id
1 'polypeptide(L)'
;MAVARTTPATCKIAVRAAANSLLASISPVDIASESADVAARVLAHPAYAGATSVAMYVSMERELDISAVARDAFASGKRVYLPRMVGKGKPLQMAAVDGWDEFCNLPETVWGIPQPGPDAPVADHVDLVLVPGLVFDPLALTRCGRGAGYYDRTLSGMAAAAATSDAPPPFKLAVGLSCAAWAVVQRALASSDGTPVPDALPITEYDVLMDDVYTLVKPVVLNINGLHPALPLLDMAKSLTIPYLFRLKAQKQSWVQQLVAIVLCCLGGTTLTGILLGQPPSWVCSLNTFPTYVLGYLLVNAAPGDLVWRLLQFAPLHEALLLVDAFAWGTAITSWGVDKAIAADHAMVASSPWAALLCGILSGTGGGILNESFHLMHSKWHFSTPDSLAVPSFAIRVAMIASPAYYLLHNPHNYSWLPTILSRDDAKMLIIITIALLALSKNWFWGQIADESADNKSNPKSKSKAE
;
A
#
# COMPACT_ATOMS: atom_id res chain seq x y z
N MET A 1 -12.91 30.64 -33.20
CA MET A 1 -12.05 30.72 -31.99
C MET A 1 -10.87 29.78 -32.20
N ALA A 2 -9.65 30.30 -32.24
CA ALA A 2 -8.46 29.48 -32.37
C ALA A 2 -8.31 28.61 -31.12
N VAL A 3 -8.28 27.29 -31.28
CA VAL A 3 -7.86 26.36 -30.22
C VAL A 3 -6.42 26.72 -29.89
N ALA A 4 -6.18 27.32 -28.72
CA ALA A 4 -4.83 27.63 -28.25
C ALA A 4 -4.03 26.32 -28.26
N ARG A 5 -2.97 26.24 -29.07
CA ARG A 5 -2.07 25.08 -29.06
C ARG A 5 -1.47 24.97 -27.66
N THR A 6 -1.89 23.96 -26.91
CA THR A 6 -1.34 23.62 -25.60
C THR A 6 0.14 23.28 -25.78
N THR A 7 1.02 24.13 -25.26
CA THR A 7 2.46 23.86 -25.21
C THR A 7 2.78 23.04 -23.95
N PRO A 8 3.87 22.26 -23.93
CA PRO A 8 4.28 21.54 -22.72
C PRO A 8 4.45 22.46 -21.49
N ALA A 9 4.93 23.69 -21.72
CA ALA A 9 5.05 24.70 -20.67
C ALA A 9 3.69 25.10 -20.07
N THR A 10 2.65 25.28 -20.89
CA THR A 10 1.29 25.56 -20.42
C THR A 10 0.66 24.37 -19.70
N CYS A 11 0.90 23.14 -20.16
CA CYS A 11 0.41 21.94 -19.47
C CYS A 11 1.03 21.78 -18.07
N LYS A 12 2.32 22.12 -17.91
CA LYS A 12 2.99 22.08 -16.59
C LYS A 12 2.36 23.02 -15.56
N ILE A 13 1.69 24.09 -15.97
CA ILE A 13 0.99 25.00 -15.02
C ILE A 13 -0.16 24.25 -14.35
N ALA A 14 -1.01 23.59 -15.15
CA ALA A 14 -2.13 22.79 -14.63
C ALA A 14 -1.63 21.62 -13.77
N VAL A 15 -0.58 20.92 -14.21
CA VAL A 15 0.05 19.82 -13.45
C VAL A 15 0.53 20.28 -12.08
N ARG A 16 1.22 21.43 -12.01
CA ARG A 16 1.69 21.99 -10.73
C ARG A 16 0.53 22.40 -9.82
N ALA A 17 -0.52 23.00 -10.38
CA ALA A 17 -1.70 23.38 -9.62
C ALA A 17 -2.36 22.15 -8.98
N ALA A 18 -2.60 21.09 -9.77
CA ALA A 18 -3.17 19.84 -9.27
C ALA A 18 -2.27 19.18 -8.21
N ALA A 19 -0.95 19.11 -8.46
CA ALA A 19 0.00 18.55 -7.50
C ALA A 19 0.04 19.32 -6.18
N ASN A 20 0.05 20.65 -6.23
CA ASN A 20 0.01 21.47 -5.00
C ASN A 20 -1.28 21.26 -4.20
N SER A 21 -2.43 21.09 -4.86
CA SER A 21 -3.69 20.78 -4.19
C SER A 21 -3.65 19.42 -3.50
N LEU A 22 -3.06 18.40 -4.14
CA LEU A 22 -2.85 17.08 -3.53
C LEU A 22 -1.87 17.11 -2.37
N LEU A 23 -0.75 17.83 -2.51
CA LEU A 23 0.23 18.00 -1.44
C LEU A 23 -0.33 18.82 -0.28
N ALA A 24 -1.33 19.67 -0.51
CA ALA A 24 -1.99 20.40 0.57
C ALA A 24 -2.92 19.53 1.42
N SER A 25 -3.32 18.35 0.94
CA SER A 25 -4.22 17.46 1.66
C SER A 25 -3.52 16.31 2.38
N ILE A 26 -2.21 16.13 2.20
CA ILE A 26 -1.45 15.09 2.91
C ILE A 26 -1.18 15.51 4.36
N SER A 27 -1.33 14.56 5.29
CA SER A 27 -1.08 14.82 6.71
C SER A 27 0.42 14.76 7.05
N PRO A 28 0.90 15.47 8.09
CA PRO A 28 2.28 15.34 8.56
C PRO A 28 2.67 13.91 8.96
N VAL A 29 1.71 13.13 9.47
CA VAL A 29 1.94 11.71 9.83
C VAL A 29 2.18 10.86 8.60
N ASP A 30 1.42 11.10 7.53
CA ASP A 30 1.63 10.42 6.24
C ASP A 30 2.98 10.82 5.63
N ILE A 31 3.35 12.10 5.68
CA ILE A 31 4.67 12.56 5.20
C ILE A 31 5.78 11.83 5.97
N ALA A 32 5.70 11.76 7.30
CA ALA A 32 6.72 11.07 8.12
C ALA A 32 6.80 9.57 7.81
N SER A 33 5.66 8.89 7.70
CA SER A 33 5.61 7.46 7.35
C SER A 33 6.20 7.21 5.96
N GLU A 34 5.78 7.98 4.96
CA GLU A 34 6.27 7.83 3.58
C GLU A 34 7.75 8.20 3.45
N SER A 35 8.23 9.15 4.25
CA SER A 35 9.65 9.51 4.33
C SER A 35 10.48 8.36 4.85
N ALA A 36 10.03 7.65 5.90
CA ALA A 36 10.71 6.46 6.41
C ALA A 36 10.79 5.34 5.36
N ASP A 37 9.68 5.08 4.66
CA ASP A 37 9.62 4.04 3.63
C ASP A 37 10.53 4.35 2.43
N VAL A 38 10.51 5.60 1.94
CA VAL A 38 11.37 6.02 0.82
C VAL A 38 12.83 6.06 1.26
N ALA A 39 13.13 6.51 2.47
CA ALA A 39 14.49 6.49 3.01
C ALA A 39 15.04 5.06 3.03
N ALA A 40 14.28 4.08 3.52
CA ALA A 40 14.70 2.68 3.51
C ALA A 40 15.05 2.17 2.10
N ARG A 41 14.27 2.57 1.08
CA ARG A 41 14.56 2.23 -0.32
C ARG A 41 15.82 2.91 -0.84
N VAL A 42 16.02 4.19 -0.52
CA VAL A 42 17.24 4.92 -0.91
C VAL A 42 18.48 4.26 -0.29
N LEU A 43 18.43 3.91 0.99
CA LEU A 43 19.53 3.26 1.70
C LEU A 43 19.89 1.88 1.11
N ALA A 44 18.89 1.14 0.62
CA ALA A 44 19.09 -0.14 -0.06
C ALA A 44 19.51 -0.01 -1.54
N HIS A 45 19.53 1.19 -2.11
CA HIS A 45 19.78 1.39 -3.53
C HIS A 45 21.29 1.19 -3.87
N PRO A 46 21.66 0.44 -4.93
CA PRO A 46 23.05 0.23 -5.32
C PRO A 46 23.86 1.52 -5.56
N ALA A 47 23.29 2.50 -6.25
CA ALA A 47 23.89 3.83 -6.42
C ALA A 47 24.18 4.56 -5.09
N TYR A 48 23.34 4.41 -4.06
CA TYR A 48 23.63 4.98 -2.74
C TYR A 48 24.74 4.20 -2.02
N ALA A 49 24.67 2.87 -2.06
CA ALA A 49 25.69 2.01 -1.46
C ALA A 49 27.08 2.31 -2.04
N GLY A 50 27.19 2.47 -3.36
CA GLY A 50 28.43 2.77 -4.07
C GLY A 50 28.89 4.23 -4.03
N ALA A 51 28.03 5.18 -3.64
CA ALA A 51 28.39 6.60 -3.60
C ALA A 51 29.33 6.94 -2.42
N THR A 52 30.35 7.75 -2.67
CA THR A 52 31.19 8.38 -1.63
C THR A 52 30.74 9.80 -1.32
N SER A 53 29.98 10.40 -2.23
CA SER A 53 29.46 11.76 -2.17
C SER A 53 28.00 11.80 -2.61
N VAL A 54 27.15 12.41 -1.78
CA VAL A 54 25.70 12.48 -1.99
C VAL A 54 25.24 13.93 -1.87
N ALA A 55 24.68 14.47 -2.95
CA ALA A 55 23.97 15.74 -2.93
C ALA A 55 22.49 15.50 -2.61
N MET A 56 21.93 16.28 -1.68
CA MET A 56 20.56 16.13 -1.21
C MET A 56 19.88 17.50 -1.20
N TYR A 57 18.56 17.55 -1.26
CA TYR A 57 17.81 18.78 -1.04
C TYR A 57 17.55 19.00 0.45
N VAL A 58 17.18 20.21 0.85
CA VAL A 58 16.68 20.50 2.19
C VAL A 58 15.17 20.29 2.20
N SER A 59 14.67 19.39 3.04
CA SER A 59 13.25 19.06 3.12
C SER A 59 12.41 20.25 3.56
N MET A 60 11.40 20.60 2.75
CA MET A 60 10.42 21.64 3.06
C MET A 60 9.10 21.03 3.56
N GLU A 61 8.20 21.86 4.09
CA GLU A 61 6.96 21.49 4.82
C GLU A 61 5.98 20.52 4.10
N ARG A 62 6.22 20.18 2.83
CA ARG A 62 5.42 19.25 2.02
C ARG A 62 6.26 18.43 1.06
N GLU A 63 7.49 18.12 1.46
CA GLU A 63 8.41 17.25 0.74
C GLU A 63 8.78 16.07 1.63
N LEU A 64 9.31 15.00 1.04
CA LEU A 64 9.83 13.90 1.86
C LEU A 64 10.96 14.42 2.75
N ASP A 65 10.96 13.96 3.99
CA ASP A 65 12.05 14.17 4.93
C ASP A 65 13.24 13.27 4.58
N ILE A 66 14.36 13.88 4.20
CA ILE A 66 15.61 13.18 3.86
C ILE A 66 16.58 13.06 5.03
N SER A 67 16.18 13.52 6.22
CA SER A 67 16.99 13.49 7.45
C SER A 67 17.53 12.10 7.77
N ALA A 68 16.73 11.05 7.57
CA ALA A 68 17.16 9.68 7.81
C ALA A 68 18.31 9.25 6.89
N VAL A 69 18.23 9.64 5.60
CA VAL A 69 19.28 9.34 4.62
C VAL A 69 20.53 10.18 4.89
N ALA A 70 20.39 11.45 5.27
CA ALA A 70 21.52 12.30 5.62
C ALA A 70 22.27 11.77 6.85
N ARG A 71 21.54 11.34 7.88
CA ARG A 71 22.12 10.75 9.09
C ARG A 71 22.94 9.50 8.76
N ASP A 72 22.40 8.62 7.94
CA ASP A 72 23.12 7.41 7.49
C ASP A 72 24.35 7.76 6.65
N ALA A 73 24.24 8.75 5.74
CA ALA A 73 25.34 9.17 4.89
C ALA A 73 26.54 9.65 5.73
N PHE A 74 26.30 10.49 6.74
CA PHE A 74 27.34 10.92 7.68
C PHE A 74 27.91 9.75 8.49
N ALA A 75 27.05 8.87 9.03
CA ALA A 75 27.48 7.70 9.79
C ALA A 75 28.32 6.72 8.95
N SER A 76 28.04 6.64 7.65
CA SER A 76 28.77 5.84 6.67
C SER A 76 30.01 6.52 6.11
N GLY A 77 30.38 7.71 6.60
CA GLY A 77 31.55 8.47 6.15
C GLY A 77 31.43 9.05 4.73
N LYS A 78 30.22 9.17 4.20
CA LYS A 78 29.96 9.79 2.89
C LYS A 78 29.98 11.32 3.03
N ARG A 79 30.45 12.01 1.99
CA ARG A 79 30.37 13.48 1.92
C ARG A 79 28.96 13.91 1.54
N VAL A 80 28.32 14.74 2.37
CA VAL A 80 26.97 15.26 2.12
C VAL A 80 27.06 16.69 1.60
N TYR A 81 26.30 16.97 0.54
CA TYR A 81 26.20 18.29 -0.05
C TYR A 81 24.76 18.77 -0.12
N LEU A 82 24.52 20.03 0.21
CA LEU A 82 23.21 20.67 0.16
C LEU A 82 23.19 21.85 -0.82
N PRO A 83 22.04 22.17 -1.42
CA PRO A 83 21.92 23.24 -2.39
C PRO A 83 22.08 24.60 -1.73
N ARG A 84 22.97 25.42 -2.28
CA ARG A 84 23.13 26.84 -1.96
C ARG A 84 22.71 27.69 -3.15
N MET A 85 21.81 28.64 -2.93
CA MET A 85 21.38 29.57 -3.97
C MET A 85 22.41 30.68 -4.17
N VAL A 86 22.91 30.82 -5.40
CA VAL A 86 23.89 31.88 -5.77
C VAL A 86 23.20 33.12 -6.35
N GLY A 87 21.97 32.98 -6.82
CA GLY A 87 21.17 34.08 -7.38
C GLY A 87 20.04 33.58 -8.27
N LYS A 88 19.10 34.48 -8.58
CA LYS A 88 17.95 34.18 -9.43
C LYS A 88 18.40 33.77 -10.83
N GLY A 89 17.89 32.66 -11.33
CA GLY A 89 18.19 32.16 -12.68
C GLY A 89 19.56 31.50 -12.84
N LYS A 90 20.37 31.41 -11.78
CA LYS A 90 21.65 30.68 -11.78
C LYS A 90 21.44 29.20 -11.40
N PRO A 91 22.39 28.29 -11.70
CA PRO A 91 22.40 26.95 -11.10
C PRO A 91 22.67 27.04 -9.59
N LEU A 92 22.31 25.97 -8.87
CA LEU A 92 22.63 25.80 -7.46
C LEU A 92 24.10 25.38 -7.32
N GLN A 93 24.74 25.79 -6.23
CA GLN A 93 26.01 25.22 -5.80
C GLN A 93 25.73 24.11 -4.79
N MET A 94 26.31 22.93 -4.99
CA MET A 94 26.25 21.86 -3.99
C MET A 94 27.36 22.08 -2.98
N ALA A 95 27.01 22.66 -1.84
CA ALA A 95 27.96 23.03 -0.80
C ALA A 95 28.05 21.95 0.27
N ALA A 96 29.27 21.66 0.72
CA ALA A 96 29.53 20.62 1.72
C ALA A 96 28.93 21.00 3.08
N VAL A 97 28.54 19.98 3.83
CA VAL A 97 28.07 20.10 5.22
C VAL A 97 28.90 19.14 6.07
N ASP A 98 29.46 19.64 7.17
CA ASP A 98 30.39 18.90 8.03
C ASP A 98 29.66 18.28 9.22
N GLY A 99 28.91 17.22 8.93
CA GLY A 99 28.29 16.37 9.94
C GLY A 99 26.84 16.69 10.26
N TRP A 100 26.28 15.86 11.16
CA TRP A 100 24.87 15.88 11.52
C TRP A 100 24.44 17.16 12.24
N ASP A 101 25.30 17.70 13.11
CA ASP A 101 24.98 18.90 13.88
C ASP A 101 24.86 20.15 13.00
N GLU A 102 25.72 20.30 11.98
CA GLU A 102 25.60 21.40 11.01
C GLU A 102 24.35 21.22 10.14
N PHE A 103 24.06 19.99 9.70
CA PHE A 103 22.86 19.69 8.92
C PHE A 103 21.57 20.08 9.66
N CYS A 104 21.50 19.86 10.98
CA CYS A 104 20.35 20.26 11.79
C CYS A 104 20.27 21.75 12.08
N ASN A 105 21.36 22.51 11.92
CA ASN A 105 21.48 23.91 12.33
C ASN A 105 21.97 24.82 11.20
N LEU A 106 21.44 24.63 9.99
CA LEU A 106 21.82 25.42 8.82
C LEU A 106 21.38 26.89 8.98
N PRO A 107 22.22 27.86 8.57
CA PRO A 107 21.80 29.25 8.51
C PRO A 107 20.70 29.44 7.46
N GLU A 108 19.75 30.33 7.76
CA GLU A 108 18.68 30.67 6.83
C GLU A 108 19.05 31.87 5.96
N THR A 109 18.59 31.85 4.71
CA THR A 109 18.61 33.05 3.85
C THR A 109 17.65 34.12 4.34
N VAL A 110 17.73 35.33 3.75
CA VAL A 110 16.75 36.41 3.96
C VAL A 110 15.29 35.98 3.67
N TRP A 111 15.11 34.87 2.94
CA TRP A 111 13.81 34.30 2.60
C TRP A 111 13.41 33.10 3.49
N GLY A 112 14.13 32.85 4.59
CA GLY A 112 13.85 31.74 5.51
C GLY A 112 14.15 30.35 4.95
N ILE A 113 15.00 30.26 3.91
CA ILE A 113 15.39 28.97 3.31
C ILE A 113 16.71 28.54 3.93
N PRO A 114 16.77 27.39 4.64
CA PRO A 114 18.01 26.86 5.20
C PRO A 114 18.97 26.44 4.08
N GLN A 115 20.24 26.85 4.18
CA GLN A 115 21.28 26.45 3.24
C GLN A 115 22.66 26.52 3.90
N PRO A 116 23.69 25.83 3.36
CA PRO A 116 25.05 25.98 3.85
C PRO A 116 25.55 27.43 3.77
N GLY A 117 26.45 27.79 4.69
CA GLY A 117 27.06 29.12 4.77
C GLY A 117 27.82 29.53 3.49
N PRO A 118 28.13 30.82 3.31
CA PRO A 118 28.79 31.32 2.09
C PRO A 118 30.21 30.77 1.89
N ASP A 119 30.90 30.44 2.97
CA ASP A 119 32.27 29.92 2.95
C ASP A 119 32.34 28.39 2.81
N ALA A 120 31.19 27.71 2.81
CA ALA A 120 31.14 26.25 2.65
C ALA A 120 31.72 25.84 1.28
N PRO A 121 32.64 24.87 1.23
CA PRO A 121 33.25 24.39 -0.01
C PRO A 121 32.19 23.87 -0.98
N VAL A 122 32.33 24.17 -2.27
CA VAL A 122 31.45 23.66 -3.32
C VAL A 122 32.04 22.38 -3.88
N ALA A 123 31.19 21.38 -4.13
CA ALA A 123 31.60 20.14 -4.76
C ALA A 123 32.06 20.36 -6.21
N ASP A 124 33.22 19.81 -6.55
CA ASP A 124 33.63 19.68 -7.96
C ASP A 124 32.90 18.51 -8.65
N HIS A 125 32.62 17.45 -7.89
CA HIS A 125 31.93 16.25 -8.35
C HIS A 125 31.08 15.63 -7.23
N VAL A 126 29.97 14.99 -7.61
CA VAL A 126 29.08 14.23 -6.72
C VAL A 126 28.68 12.92 -7.39
N ASP A 127 28.63 11.83 -6.64
CA ASP A 127 28.32 10.49 -7.18
C ASP A 127 26.80 10.29 -7.34
N LEU A 128 26.03 10.77 -6.36
CA LEU A 128 24.57 10.64 -6.31
C LEU A 128 23.93 11.99 -5.99
N VAL A 129 22.85 12.32 -6.69
CA VAL A 129 22.00 13.50 -6.42
C VAL A 129 20.58 13.02 -6.13
N LEU A 130 20.07 13.31 -4.93
CA LEU A 130 18.66 13.17 -4.61
C LEU A 130 17.91 14.40 -5.11
N VAL A 131 17.00 14.19 -6.05
CA VAL A 131 16.36 15.26 -6.81
C VAL A 131 14.90 15.46 -6.36
N PRO A 132 14.53 16.66 -5.85
CA PRO A 132 13.17 16.96 -5.47
C PRO A 132 12.29 17.34 -6.68
N GLY A 133 10.98 17.36 -6.45
CA GLY A 133 9.97 17.63 -7.47
C GLY A 133 8.57 17.70 -6.88
N LEU A 134 7.64 18.26 -7.65
CA LEU A 134 6.22 18.27 -7.31
C LEU A 134 5.49 17.06 -7.89
N VAL A 135 5.95 16.56 -9.03
CA VAL A 135 5.37 15.39 -9.71
C VAL A 135 6.47 14.52 -10.25
N PHE A 136 6.28 13.22 -10.18
CA PHE A 136 7.27 12.23 -10.62
C PHE A 136 6.58 11.13 -11.43
N ASP A 137 7.18 10.78 -12.56
CA ASP A 137 6.73 9.67 -13.38
C ASP A 137 7.80 8.56 -13.33
N PRO A 138 7.57 7.48 -12.57
CA PRO A 138 8.53 6.39 -12.45
C PRO A 138 8.62 5.52 -13.71
N LEU A 139 7.63 5.57 -14.61
CA LEU A 139 7.69 4.82 -15.87
C LEU A 139 8.50 5.57 -16.92
N ALA A 140 8.31 6.90 -17.01
CA ALA A 140 9.04 7.74 -17.96
C ALA A 140 10.37 8.28 -17.42
N LEU A 141 10.68 8.05 -16.13
CA LEU A 141 11.82 8.62 -15.40
C LEU A 141 11.87 10.16 -15.48
N THR A 142 10.70 10.80 -15.48
CA THR A 142 10.57 12.27 -15.57
C THR A 142 10.09 12.86 -14.26
N ARG A 143 10.33 14.16 -14.08
CA ARG A 143 9.79 14.94 -12.96
C ARG A 143 9.32 16.31 -13.40
N CYS A 144 8.42 16.90 -12.62
CA CYS A 144 8.02 18.29 -12.74
C CYS A 144 8.38 19.04 -11.45
N GLY A 145 9.31 19.98 -11.54
CA GLY A 145 9.67 20.86 -10.42
C GLY A 145 8.74 22.06 -10.25
N ARG A 146 9.06 22.90 -9.24
CA ARG A 146 8.31 24.12 -8.88
C ARG A 146 8.33 25.25 -9.94
N GLY A 147 9.16 25.13 -10.98
CA GLY A 147 9.14 26.02 -12.15
C GLY A 147 10.25 27.08 -12.22
N ALA A 148 11.06 27.24 -11.17
CA ALA A 148 12.21 28.16 -11.19
C ALA A 148 13.44 27.62 -11.96
N GLY A 149 13.44 26.33 -12.31
CA GLY A 149 14.48 25.68 -13.13
C GLY A 149 15.85 25.55 -12.45
N TYR A 150 15.94 25.70 -11.12
CA TYR A 150 17.22 25.61 -10.39
C TYR A 150 17.87 24.24 -10.54
N TYR A 151 17.14 23.16 -10.28
CA TYR A 151 17.65 21.79 -10.44
C TYR A 151 17.95 21.45 -11.89
N ASP A 152 17.09 21.84 -12.83
CA ASP A 152 17.30 21.55 -14.26
C ASP A 152 18.62 22.17 -14.76
N ARG A 153 18.87 23.45 -14.44
CA ARG A 153 20.15 24.11 -14.76
C ARG A 153 21.35 23.45 -14.08
N THR A 154 21.18 23.02 -12.83
CA THR A 154 22.26 22.41 -12.05
C THR A 154 22.65 21.05 -12.62
N LEU A 155 21.65 20.20 -12.88
CA LEU A 155 21.85 18.86 -13.43
C LEU A 155 22.42 18.92 -14.86
N SER A 156 21.92 19.82 -15.70
CA SER A 156 22.49 20.04 -17.04
C SER A 156 23.95 20.54 -16.97
N GLY A 157 24.26 21.42 -16.01
CA GLY A 157 25.63 21.87 -15.77
C GLY A 157 26.56 20.75 -15.32
N MET A 158 26.11 19.89 -14.41
CA MET A 158 26.87 18.71 -13.95
C MET A 158 27.10 17.72 -15.10
N ALA A 159 26.09 17.47 -15.93
CA ALA A 159 26.23 16.59 -17.09
C ALA A 159 27.22 17.15 -18.13
N ALA A 160 27.17 18.45 -18.39
CA ALA A 160 28.11 19.12 -19.29
C ALA A 160 29.56 19.08 -18.75
N ALA A 161 29.74 19.30 -17.45
CA ALA A 161 31.06 19.21 -16.81
C ALA A 161 31.61 17.77 -16.88
N ALA A 162 30.78 16.77 -16.58
CA ALA A 162 31.15 15.36 -16.68
C ALA A 162 31.58 14.97 -18.10
N ALA A 163 30.91 15.49 -19.13
CA ALA A 163 31.29 15.24 -20.53
C ALA A 163 32.67 15.79 -20.92
N THR A 164 33.22 16.73 -20.15
CA THR A 164 34.55 17.32 -20.36
C THR A 164 35.62 16.81 -19.40
N SER A 165 35.27 15.88 -18.52
CA SER A 165 36.15 15.32 -17.48
C SER A 165 36.19 13.79 -17.56
N ASP A 166 37.18 13.15 -16.92
CA ASP A 166 37.22 11.69 -16.78
C ASP A 166 36.27 11.16 -15.69
N ALA A 167 35.56 12.04 -14.97
CA ALA A 167 34.60 11.65 -13.93
C ALA A 167 33.24 11.26 -14.56
N PRO A 168 32.59 10.18 -14.09
CA PRO A 168 31.25 9.80 -14.56
C PRO A 168 30.23 10.89 -14.20
N PRO A 169 29.10 10.99 -14.93
CA PRO A 169 28.01 11.86 -14.52
C PRO A 169 27.38 11.38 -13.21
N PRO A 170 26.85 12.27 -12.37
CA PRO A 170 26.13 11.89 -11.16
C PRO A 170 24.91 11.02 -11.48
N PHE A 171 24.66 10.03 -10.62
CA PHE A 171 23.39 9.31 -10.62
C PHE A 171 22.29 10.21 -10.06
N LYS A 172 21.16 10.32 -10.75
CA LYS A 172 20.04 11.22 -10.46
C LYS A 172 18.87 10.39 -9.96
N LEU A 173 18.69 10.34 -8.64
CA LEU A 173 17.60 9.62 -8.00
C LEU A 173 16.52 10.62 -7.57
N ALA A 174 15.38 10.59 -8.24
CA ALA A 174 14.23 11.40 -7.85
C ALA A 174 13.46 10.72 -6.71
N VAL A 175 13.07 11.49 -5.70
CA VAL A 175 12.30 10.97 -4.56
C VAL A 175 11.10 11.85 -4.29
N GLY A 176 9.93 11.24 -4.09
CA GLY A 176 8.68 11.97 -3.88
C GLY A 176 7.63 11.21 -3.08
N LEU A 177 6.71 11.96 -2.48
CA LEU A 177 5.52 11.44 -1.81
C LEU A 177 4.62 10.69 -2.81
N SER A 178 3.81 9.76 -2.29
CA SER A 178 2.85 8.96 -3.07
C SER A 178 1.89 9.81 -3.90
N CYS A 179 1.38 10.89 -3.31
CA CYS A 179 0.47 11.82 -3.95
C CYS A 179 1.12 12.65 -5.08
N ALA A 180 2.45 12.68 -5.14
CA ALA A 180 3.22 13.30 -6.21
C ALA A 180 3.46 12.37 -7.41
N ALA A 181 2.99 11.11 -7.38
CA ALA A 181 3.10 10.22 -8.53
C ALA A 181 2.24 10.72 -9.71
N TRP A 182 2.77 10.69 -10.93
CA TRP A 182 2.10 11.17 -12.14
C TRP A 182 0.71 10.57 -12.30
N ALA A 183 0.55 9.26 -12.10
CA ALA A 183 -0.74 8.58 -12.18
C ALA A 183 -1.79 9.10 -11.17
N VAL A 184 -1.37 9.66 -10.02
CA VAL A 184 -2.27 10.29 -9.05
C VAL A 184 -2.66 11.69 -9.52
N VAL A 185 -1.68 12.48 -9.95
CA VAL A 185 -1.90 13.84 -10.45
C VAL A 185 -2.75 13.85 -11.73
N GLN A 186 -2.52 12.89 -12.62
CA GLN A 186 -3.29 12.71 -13.86
C GLN A 186 -4.77 12.42 -13.57
N ARG A 187 -5.06 11.61 -12.55
CA ARG A 187 -6.43 11.35 -12.08
C ARG A 187 -7.08 12.60 -11.48
N ALA A 188 -6.34 13.37 -10.69
CA ALA A 188 -6.83 14.63 -10.15
C ALA A 188 -7.13 15.67 -11.23
N LEU A 189 -6.33 15.69 -12.31
CA LEU A 189 -6.58 16.53 -13.48
C LEU A 189 -7.84 16.10 -14.23
N ALA A 190 -8.07 14.79 -14.35
CA ALA A 190 -9.27 14.24 -15.00
C ALA A 190 -10.57 14.52 -14.24
N SER A 191 -10.52 14.71 -12.92
CA SER A 191 -11.69 15.08 -12.11
C SER A 191 -11.98 16.58 -12.08
N SER A 192 -11.11 17.43 -12.65
CA SER A 192 -11.32 18.88 -12.77
C SER A 192 -11.90 19.24 -14.14
N ASP A 193 -13.12 19.80 -14.14
CA ASP A 193 -13.88 20.14 -15.34
C ASP A 193 -13.09 20.97 -16.37
N GLY A 194 -12.99 20.43 -17.59
CA GLY A 194 -12.50 21.17 -18.76
C GLY A 194 -10.99 21.26 -18.94
N THR A 195 -10.19 20.63 -18.07
CA THR A 195 -8.72 20.62 -18.19
C THR A 195 -8.24 19.50 -19.13
N PRO A 196 -7.52 19.78 -20.23
CA PRO A 196 -6.91 18.74 -21.05
C PRO A 196 -5.90 17.95 -20.21
N VAL A 197 -6.10 16.64 -20.09
CA VAL A 197 -5.22 15.75 -19.35
C VAL A 197 -4.16 15.19 -20.31
N PRO A 198 -2.86 15.49 -20.11
CA PRO A 198 -1.80 14.87 -20.90
C PRO A 198 -1.73 13.36 -20.63
N ASP A 199 -1.38 12.57 -21.65
CA ASP A 199 -1.15 11.12 -21.47
C ASP A 199 0.12 10.83 -20.67
N ALA A 200 1.14 11.68 -20.81
CA ALA A 200 2.42 11.61 -20.13
C ALA A 200 2.77 12.95 -19.45
N LEU A 201 3.62 12.89 -18.43
CA LEU A 201 4.08 14.11 -17.75
C LEU A 201 4.75 15.03 -18.80
N PRO A 202 4.29 16.29 -18.97
CA PRO A 202 4.82 17.15 -20.02
C PRO A 202 6.29 17.44 -19.80
N ILE A 203 7.12 17.22 -20.82
CA ILE A 203 8.54 17.55 -20.84
C ILE A 203 8.85 18.66 -21.84
N THR A 204 9.91 19.39 -21.56
CA THR A 204 10.50 20.48 -22.35
C THR A 204 11.96 20.12 -22.64
N GLU A 205 12.57 20.80 -23.61
CA GLU A 205 13.98 20.60 -23.99
C GLU A 205 14.99 20.85 -22.86
N TYR A 206 14.57 21.50 -21.78
CA TYR A 206 15.41 21.79 -20.62
C TYR A 206 15.26 20.78 -19.48
N ASP A 207 14.32 19.83 -19.57
CA ASP A 207 14.14 18.85 -18.50
C ASP A 207 15.19 17.75 -18.60
N VAL A 208 15.81 17.47 -17.46
CA VAL A 208 16.75 16.37 -17.32
C VAL A 208 15.99 15.13 -16.87
N LEU A 209 16.19 14.00 -17.56
CA LEU A 209 15.67 12.70 -17.14
C LEU A 209 16.39 12.19 -15.91
N MET A 210 15.68 11.45 -15.07
CA MET A 210 16.23 10.81 -13.88
C MET A 210 16.79 9.43 -14.25
N ASP A 211 17.72 8.91 -13.45
CA ASP A 211 18.23 7.55 -13.65
C ASP A 211 17.34 6.52 -12.91
N ASP A 212 16.70 6.94 -11.82
CA ASP A 212 15.61 6.21 -11.15
C ASP A 212 14.68 7.19 -10.40
N VAL A 213 13.46 6.74 -10.09
CA VAL A 213 12.40 7.54 -9.45
C VAL A 213 11.66 6.73 -8.40
N TYR A 214 11.74 7.17 -7.14
CA TYR A 214 11.00 6.59 -6.02
C TYR A 214 9.81 7.45 -5.63
N THR A 215 8.62 6.96 -5.98
CA THR A 215 7.35 7.33 -5.34
C THR A 215 6.71 6.08 -4.77
N LEU A 216 6.01 6.22 -3.64
CA LEU A 216 5.19 5.14 -3.09
C LEU A 216 3.89 5.10 -3.87
N VAL A 217 3.73 4.13 -4.78
CA VAL A 217 2.40 3.88 -5.35
C VAL A 217 1.60 3.12 -4.29
N LYS A 218 0.90 3.84 -3.41
CA LYS A 218 -0.06 3.21 -2.48
C LYS A 218 -1.15 2.53 -3.33
N PRO A 219 -1.44 1.23 -3.13
CA PRO A 219 -2.56 0.59 -3.81
C PRO A 219 -3.85 1.35 -3.48
N VAL A 220 -4.74 1.44 -4.47
CA VAL A 220 -6.00 2.18 -4.41
C VAL A 220 -6.80 1.73 -3.17
N VAL A 221 -6.86 2.60 -2.17
CA VAL A 221 -7.91 2.52 -1.15
C VAL A 221 -9.13 3.19 -1.76
N LEU A 222 -10.18 2.41 -2.02
CA LEU A 222 -11.49 2.92 -2.44
C LEU A 222 -11.99 3.92 -1.38
N ASN A 223 -11.83 5.21 -1.66
CA ASN A 223 -12.32 6.29 -0.80
C ASN A 223 -13.75 6.62 -1.22
N ILE A 224 -14.73 5.97 -0.58
CA ILE A 224 -16.14 6.30 -0.74
C ILE A 224 -16.42 7.52 0.14
N ASN A 225 -16.74 8.66 -0.49
CA ASN A 225 -17.01 9.93 0.18
C ASN A 225 -17.97 9.74 1.39
N GLY A 226 -17.47 10.03 2.59
CA GLY A 226 -18.24 9.98 3.85
C GLY A 226 -17.71 9.01 4.90
N LEU A 227 -16.75 8.13 4.57
CA LEU A 227 -16.03 7.30 5.55
C LEU A 227 -14.59 7.76 5.67
N HIS A 228 -14.19 8.14 6.89
CA HIS A 228 -12.85 8.63 7.22
C HIS A 228 -11.75 7.63 6.79
N PRO A 229 -10.59 8.07 6.25
CA PRO A 229 -9.48 7.21 5.82
C PRO A 229 -8.84 6.35 6.93
N ALA A 230 -9.30 6.47 8.17
CA ALA A 230 -8.82 5.69 9.32
C ALA A 230 -9.66 4.42 9.58
N LEU A 231 -10.75 4.23 8.84
CA LEU A 231 -11.59 3.03 8.93
C LEU A 231 -11.49 2.26 7.61
N PRO A 232 -10.55 1.31 7.49
CA PRO A 232 -10.45 0.49 6.28
C PRO A 232 -11.77 -0.24 6.05
N LEU A 233 -12.46 0.08 4.95
CA LEU A 233 -13.77 -0.47 4.59
C LEU A 233 -13.83 -2.00 4.69
N LEU A 234 -12.71 -2.66 4.36
CA LEU A 234 -12.54 -4.11 4.44
C LEU A 234 -12.61 -4.62 5.89
N ASP A 235 -11.89 -4.00 6.82
CA ASP A 235 -11.91 -4.41 8.23
C ASP A 235 -13.24 -4.05 8.88
N MET A 236 -13.85 -2.93 8.49
CA MET A 236 -15.17 -2.55 8.98
C MET A 236 -16.24 -3.55 8.52
N ALA A 237 -16.25 -3.93 7.24
CA ALA A 237 -17.16 -4.95 6.72
C ALA A 237 -16.99 -6.27 7.49
N LYS A 238 -15.75 -6.75 7.65
CA LYS A 238 -15.45 -7.96 8.42
C LYS A 238 -15.90 -7.85 9.89
N SER A 239 -15.69 -6.68 10.50
CA SER A 239 -16.11 -6.39 11.88
C SER A 239 -17.61 -6.37 12.10
N LEU A 240 -18.42 -6.22 11.04
CA LEU A 240 -19.88 -6.34 11.09
C LEU A 240 -20.36 -7.74 10.68
N THR A 241 -19.77 -8.30 9.62
CA THR A 241 -20.12 -9.61 9.06
C THR A 241 -19.92 -10.74 10.06
N ILE A 242 -18.76 -10.80 10.73
CA ILE A 242 -18.46 -11.91 11.64
C ILE A 242 -19.38 -11.90 12.88
N PRO A 243 -19.57 -10.78 13.62
CA PRO A 243 -20.56 -10.75 14.70
C PRO A 243 -21.98 -11.06 14.24
N TYR A 244 -22.37 -10.62 13.04
CA TYR A 244 -23.67 -10.93 12.46
C TYR A 244 -23.85 -12.43 12.24
N LEU A 245 -22.87 -13.08 11.60
CA LEU A 245 -22.86 -14.54 11.42
C LEU A 245 -22.79 -15.29 12.75
N PHE A 246 -22.06 -14.75 13.72
CA PHE A 246 -21.99 -15.30 15.07
C PHE A 246 -23.36 -15.29 15.73
N ARG A 247 -24.06 -14.14 15.67
CA ARG A 247 -25.41 -13.99 16.23
C ARG A 247 -26.46 -14.86 15.53
N LEU A 248 -26.29 -15.17 14.24
CA LEU A 248 -27.17 -16.09 13.50
C LEU A 248 -26.97 -17.56 13.86
N LYS A 249 -25.71 -18.00 14.07
CA LYS A 249 -25.34 -19.42 14.06
C LYS A 249 -24.82 -19.95 15.39
N ALA A 250 -24.35 -19.10 16.29
CA ALA A 250 -23.72 -19.54 17.52
C ALA A 250 -24.74 -19.99 18.57
N GLN A 251 -24.33 -20.95 19.39
CA GLN A 251 -25.08 -21.29 20.59
C GLN A 251 -25.07 -20.11 21.58
N LYS A 252 -26.03 -20.09 22.51
CA LYS A 252 -26.08 -19.08 23.56
C LYS A 252 -24.80 -19.13 24.42
N GLN A 253 -24.08 -18.02 24.46
CA GLN A 253 -22.80 -17.84 25.15
C GLN A 253 -22.83 -16.54 25.98
N SER A 254 -21.92 -16.40 26.95
CA SER A 254 -21.73 -15.11 27.63
C SER A 254 -21.19 -14.05 26.68
N TRP A 255 -21.47 -12.77 26.93
CA TRP A 255 -21.02 -11.68 26.03
C TRP A 255 -19.48 -11.64 25.90
N VAL A 256 -18.75 -11.92 26.98
CA VAL A 256 -17.28 -11.98 26.98
C VAL A 256 -16.79 -13.12 26.07
N GLN A 257 -17.40 -14.29 26.22
CA GLN A 257 -17.05 -15.47 25.41
C GLN A 257 -17.30 -15.21 23.92
N GLN A 258 -18.45 -14.60 23.58
CA GLN A 258 -18.76 -14.22 22.21
C GLN A 258 -17.74 -13.24 21.64
N LEU A 259 -17.39 -12.20 22.41
CA LEU A 259 -16.42 -11.19 21.98
C LEU A 259 -15.06 -11.83 21.69
N VAL A 260 -14.57 -12.69 22.58
CA VAL A 260 -13.29 -13.40 22.37
C VAL A 260 -13.34 -14.31 21.16
N ALA A 261 -14.42 -15.08 20.97
CA ALA A 261 -14.59 -15.93 19.79
C ALA A 261 -14.57 -15.11 18.50
N ILE A 262 -15.31 -14.00 18.46
CA ILE A 262 -15.38 -13.11 17.30
C ILE A 262 -14.00 -12.53 16.97
N VAL A 263 -13.27 -12.03 17.97
CA VAL A 263 -11.93 -11.49 17.77
C VAL A 263 -10.99 -12.56 17.21
N LEU A 264 -11.02 -13.78 17.76
CA LEU A 264 -10.23 -14.91 17.25
C LEU A 264 -10.63 -15.32 15.83
N CYS A 265 -11.92 -15.29 15.49
CA CYS A 265 -12.40 -15.55 14.13
C CYS A 265 -11.96 -14.45 13.15
N CYS A 266 -11.99 -13.18 13.56
CA CYS A 266 -11.62 -12.04 12.73
C CYS A 266 -10.11 -11.97 12.47
N LEU A 267 -9.31 -12.20 13.52
CA LEU A 267 -7.86 -11.98 13.54
C LEU A 267 -7.06 -13.27 13.51
N GLY A 268 -7.72 -14.43 13.45
CA GLY A 268 -7.07 -15.73 13.49
C GLY A 268 -6.05 -15.92 12.38
N GLY A 269 -6.36 -15.44 11.17
CA GLY A 269 -5.45 -15.54 10.04
C GLY A 269 -4.12 -14.80 10.26
N THR A 270 -4.18 -13.51 10.57
CA THR A 270 -2.98 -12.70 10.81
C THR A 270 -2.24 -13.12 12.09
N THR A 271 -2.95 -13.65 13.08
CA THR A 271 -2.35 -14.21 14.31
C THR A 271 -1.55 -15.47 14.01
N LEU A 272 -2.13 -16.44 13.31
CA LEU A 272 -1.45 -17.70 12.96
C LEU A 272 -0.27 -17.44 12.02
N THR A 273 -0.42 -16.55 11.05
CA THR A 273 0.67 -16.12 10.16
C THR A 273 1.80 -15.43 10.94
N GLY A 274 1.47 -14.54 11.90
CA GLY A 274 2.47 -13.90 12.76
C GLY A 274 3.26 -14.93 13.56
N ILE A 275 2.56 -15.88 14.21
CA ILE A 275 3.19 -16.98 14.96
C ILE A 275 4.11 -17.81 14.06
N LEU A 276 3.66 -18.16 12.85
CA LEU A 276 4.45 -18.95 11.91
C LEU A 276 5.73 -18.22 11.46
N LEU A 277 5.67 -16.89 11.32
CA LEU A 277 6.79 -16.04 10.92
C LEU A 277 7.66 -15.58 12.12
N GLY A 278 7.32 -15.97 13.36
CA GLY A 278 8.01 -15.52 14.56
C GLY A 278 7.82 -14.02 14.86
N GLN A 279 6.77 -13.40 14.31
CA GLN A 279 6.45 -11.99 14.48
C GLN A 279 5.29 -11.80 15.47
N PRO A 280 5.24 -10.67 16.20
CA PRO A 280 4.07 -10.36 17.01
C PRO A 280 2.81 -10.29 16.13
N PRO A 281 1.64 -10.78 16.60
CA PRO A 281 0.39 -10.67 15.87
C PRO A 281 0.11 -9.21 15.50
N SER A 282 -0.25 -8.94 14.24
CA SER A 282 -0.33 -7.57 13.71
C SER A 282 -1.31 -6.65 14.47
N TRP A 283 -2.36 -7.23 15.05
CA TRP A 283 -3.34 -6.50 15.84
C TRP A 283 -2.84 -6.08 17.22
N VAL A 284 -1.79 -6.72 17.75
CA VAL A 284 -1.12 -6.28 18.99
C VAL A 284 -0.33 -5.01 18.74
N CYS A 285 0.25 -4.89 17.54
CA CYS A 285 1.00 -3.70 17.11
C CYS A 285 0.10 -2.57 16.59
N SER A 286 -1.21 -2.81 16.43
CA SER A 286 -2.15 -1.84 15.87
C SER A 286 -3.10 -1.29 16.93
N LEU A 287 -3.06 0.02 17.13
CA LEU A 287 -3.95 0.72 18.06
C LEU A 287 -5.42 0.68 17.64
N ASN A 288 -5.70 0.55 16.34
CA ASN A 288 -7.05 0.68 15.78
C ASN A 288 -7.74 -0.66 15.52
N THR A 289 -6.97 -1.74 15.31
CA THR A 289 -7.52 -3.02 14.87
C THR A 289 -8.43 -3.64 15.94
N PHE A 290 -7.96 -3.77 17.18
CA PHE A 290 -8.75 -4.39 18.23
C PHE A 290 -10.02 -3.58 18.59
N PRO A 291 -9.97 -2.25 18.79
CA PRO A 291 -11.17 -1.44 19.01
C PRO A 291 -12.20 -1.53 17.89
N THR A 292 -11.76 -1.65 16.63
CA THR A 292 -12.67 -1.79 15.48
C THR A 292 -13.55 -3.04 15.60
N TYR A 293 -12.97 -4.19 15.96
CA TYR A 293 -13.74 -5.43 16.14
C TYR A 293 -14.62 -5.43 17.38
N VAL A 294 -14.17 -4.79 18.47
CA VAL A 294 -15.00 -4.58 19.67
C VAL A 294 -16.21 -3.70 19.34
N LEU A 295 -15.99 -2.60 18.62
CA LEU A 295 -17.07 -1.72 18.19
C LEU A 295 -18.04 -2.43 17.26
N GLY A 296 -17.55 -3.20 16.28
CA GLY A 296 -18.38 -4.03 15.41
C GLY A 296 -19.27 -5.00 16.19
N TYR A 297 -18.71 -5.68 17.21
CA TYR A 297 -19.50 -6.52 18.12
C TYR A 297 -20.61 -5.75 18.83
N LEU A 298 -20.27 -4.60 19.43
CA LEU A 298 -21.23 -3.77 20.17
C LEU A 298 -22.33 -3.21 19.25
N LEU A 299 -21.98 -2.78 18.04
CA LEU A 299 -22.95 -2.31 17.06
C LEU A 299 -23.94 -3.43 16.71
N VAL A 300 -23.46 -4.65 16.44
CA VAL A 300 -24.33 -5.75 16.04
C VAL A 300 -25.15 -6.31 17.21
N ASN A 301 -24.63 -6.31 18.45
CA ASN A 301 -25.26 -7.02 19.58
C ASN A 301 -25.89 -6.10 20.65
N ALA A 302 -25.50 -4.83 20.68
CA ALA A 302 -25.87 -3.90 21.76
C ALA A 302 -26.39 -2.55 21.24
N ALA A 303 -26.56 -2.36 19.92
CA ALA A 303 -27.13 -1.12 19.38
C ALA A 303 -28.58 -0.89 19.89
N PRO A 304 -28.95 0.36 20.22
CA PRO A 304 -30.31 0.69 20.67
C PRO A 304 -31.36 0.23 19.66
N GLY A 305 -32.43 -0.41 20.15
CA GLY A 305 -33.52 -0.89 19.31
C GLY A 305 -33.13 -2.00 18.33
N ASP A 306 -31.95 -2.61 18.49
CA ASP A 306 -31.41 -3.64 17.61
C ASP A 306 -31.27 -3.16 16.15
N LEU A 307 -31.05 -1.85 15.97
CA LEU A 307 -31.12 -1.17 14.68
C LEU A 307 -30.13 -1.76 13.67
N VAL A 308 -28.86 -1.90 14.06
CA VAL A 308 -27.81 -2.40 13.17
C VAL A 308 -28.09 -3.84 12.76
N TRP A 309 -28.47 -4.71 13.70
CA TRP A 309 -28.88 -6.07 13.40
C TRP A 309 -30.02 -6.14 12.37
N ARG A 310 -31.08 -5.33 12.55
CA ARG A 310 -32.20 -5.27 11.61
C ARG A 310 -31.79 -4.73 10.24
N LEU A 311 -30.92 -3.73 10.21
CA LEU A 311 -30.36 -3.21 8.95
C LEU A 311 -29.56 -4.29 8.21
N LEU A 312 -28.73 -5.05 8.93
CA LEU A 312 -27.93 -6.13 8.35
C LEU A 312 -28.76 -7.30 7.80
N GLN A 313 -30.02 -7.45 8.23
CA GLN A 313 -30.95 -8.42 7.63
C GLN A 313 -31.54 -7.96 6.30
N PHE A 314 -31.38 -6.69 5.92
CA PHE A 314 -31.80 -6.21 4.60
C PHE A 314 -30.89 -6.83 3.54
N ALA A 315 -31.47 -7.71 2.70
CA ALA A 315 -30.71 -8.56 1.78
C ALA A 315 -29.68 -7.82 0.92
N PRO A 316 -29.97 -6.64 0.33
CA PRO A 316 -28.97 -5.90 -0.44
C PRO A 316 -27.75 -5.47 0.39
N LEU A 317 -27.96 -5.07 1.65
CA LEU A 317 -26.86 -4.70 2.55
C LEU A 317 -26.08 -5.93 3.01
N HIS A 318 -26.77 -7.04 3.28
CA HIS A 318 -26.15 -8.32 3.62
C HIS A 318 -25.21 -8.80 2.51
N GLU A 319 -25.69 -8.84 1.27
CA GLU A 319 -24.90 -9.29 0.11
C GLU A 319 -23.72 -8.35 -0.18
N ALA A 320 -23.92 -7.04 -0.05
CA ALA A 320 -22.83 -6.06 -0.19
C ALA A 320 -21.72 -6.29 0.83
N LEU A 321 -22.07 -6.58 2.09
CA LEU A 321 -21.08 -6.86 3.14
C LEU A 321 -20.34 -8.17 2.93
N LEU A 322 -21.02 -9.22 2.46
CA LEU A 322 -20.38 -10.48 2.10
C LEU A 322 -19.42 -10.31 0.92
N LEU A 323 -19.77 -9.49 -0.06
CA LEU A 323 -18.89 -9.15 -1.17
C LEU A 323 -17.63 -8.44 -0.68
N VAL A 324 -17.77 -7.39 0.13
CA VAL A 324 -16.64 -6.64 0.68
C VAL A 324 -15.76 -7.54 1.57
N ASP A 325 -16.36 -8.43 2.36
CA ASP A 325 -15.62 -9.42 3.15
C ASP A 325 -14.84 -10.41 2.25
N ALA A 326 -15.40 -10.79 1.09
CA ALA A 326 -14.69 -11.64 0.13
C ALA A 326 -13.46 -10.94 -0.50
N PHE A 327 -13.52 -9.62 -0.72
CA PHE A 327 -12.35 -8.82 -1.10
C PHE A 327 -11.31 -8.76 0.03
N ALA A 328 -11.76 -8.60 1.28
CA ALA A 328 -10.89 -8.63 2.46
C ALA A 328 -10.19 -10.00 2.59
N TRP A 329 -10.90 -11.07 2.31
CA TRP A 329 -10.39 -12.44 2.30
C TRP A 329 -9.30 -12.66 1.23
N GLY A 330 -9.53 -12.20 -0.01
CA GLY A 330 -8.51 -12.25 -1.05
C GLY A 330 -7.26 -11.42 -0.71
N THR A 331 -7.46 -10.24 -0.10
CA THR A 331 -6.38 -9.38 0.39
C THR A 331 -5.57 -10.06 1.49
N ALA A 332 -6.24 -10.81 2.38
CA ALA A 332 -5.58 -11.57 3.43
C ALA A 332 -4.66 -12.66 2.87
N ILE A 333 -5.11 -13.44 1.89
CA ILE A 333 -4.30 -14.50 1.27
C ILE A 333 -3.08 -13.89 0.57
N THR A 334 -3.28 -12.82 -0.20
CA THR A 334 -2.23 -12.21 -1.03
C THR A 334 -1.28 -11.34 -0.20
N SER A 335 -1.77 -10.22 0.33
CA SER A 335 -0.95 -9.16 0.93
C SER A 335 -0.51 -9.49 2.35
N TRP A 336 -1.40 -10.07 3.16
CA TRP A 336 -1.09 -10.38 4.56
C TRP A 336 -0.52 -11.79 4.77
N GLY A 337 -0.56 -12.63 3.74
CA GLY A 337 -0.04 -14.00 3.74
C GLY A 337 1.20 -14.16 2.86
N VAL A 338 1.00 -14.29 1.55
CA VAL A 338 2.07 -14.58 0.59
C VAL A 338 3.12 -13.47 0.56
N ASP A 339 2.70 -12.21 0.32
CA ASP A 339 3.62 -11.07 0.25
C ASP A 339 4.38 -10.89 1.57
N LYS A 340 3.67 -11.05 2.69
CA LYS A 340 4.25 -10.90 4.02
C LYS A 340 5.34 -11.93 4.30
N ALA A 341 5.15 -13.17 3.88
CA ALA A 341 6.15 -14.22 4.03
C ALA A 341 7.38 -14.00 3.13
N ILE A 342 7.16 -13.51 1.90
CA ILE A 342 8.24 -13.18 0.98
C ILE A 342 9.06 -11.98 1.49
N ALA A 343 8.40 -11.04 2.17
CA ALA A 343 9.03 -9.89 2.82
C ALA A 343 9.47 -10.18 4.27
N ALA A 344 9.57 -11.44 4.69
CA ALA A 344 9.96 -11.78 6.05
C ALA A 344 11.43 -11.38 6.32
N ASP A 345 11.70 -10.94 7.55
CA ASP A 345 13.04 -10.45 7.96
C ASP A 345 14.12 -11.54 7.84
N HIS A 346 13.74 -12.81 8.05
CA HIS A 346 14.66 -13.94 7.98
C HIS A 346 14.82 -14.45 6.54
N ALA A 347 16.03 -14.34 5.98
CA ALA A 347 16.32 -14.67 4.57
C ALA A 347 15.84 -16.07 4.14
N MET A 348 15.99 -17.10 4.97
CA MET A 348 15.51 -18.46 4.63
C MET A 348 13.99 -18.56 4.55
N VAL A 349 13.26 -17.73 5.31
CA VAL A 349 11.79 -17.69 5.29
C VAL A 349 11.33 -16.93 4.05
N ALA A 350 11.96 -15.78 3.78
CA ALA A 350 11.72 -14.98 2.58
C ALA A 350 11.93 -15.76 1.27
N SER A 351 12.95 -16.62 1.24
CA SER A 351 13.26 -17.47 0.08
C SER A 351 12.45 -18.78 0.01
N SER A 352 11.60 -19.08 1.00
CA SER A 352 10.88 -20.36 1.09
C SER A 352 9.50 -20.27 0.43
N PRO A 353 9.26 -20.98 -0.69
CA PRO A 353 7.92 -21.05 -1.27
C PRO A 353 6.92 -21.60 -0.25
N TRP A 354 7.32 -22.59 0.55
CA TRP A 354 6.45 -23.19 1.56
C TRP A 354 6.00 -22.19 2.63
N ALA A 355 6.88 -21.28 3.06
CA ALA A 355 6.49 -20.23 3.99
C ALA A 355 5.41 -19.33 3.37
N ALA A 356 5.58 -18.93 2.12
CA ALA A 356 4.60 -18.10 1.41
C ALA A 356 3.26 -18.80 1.20
N LEU A 357 3.27 -20.07 0.80
CA LEU A 357 2.07 -20.88 0.59
C LEU A 357 1.29 -21.08 1.90
N LEU A 358 1.98 -21.47 2.97
CA LEU A 358 1.35 -21.69 4.27
C LEU A 358 0.81 -20.38 4.85
N CYS A 359 1.56 -19.28 4.77
CA CYS A 359 1.10 -17.97 5.24
C CYS A 359 -0.10 -17.47 4.43
N GLY A 360 -0.16 -17.73 3.12
CA GLY A 360 -1.33 -17.41 2.30
C GLY A 360 -2.58 -18.18 2.75
N ILE A 361 -2.46 -19.50 2.95
CA ILE A 361 -3.55 -20.35 3.42
C ILE A 361 -4.03 -19.91 4.81
N LEU A 362 -3.11 -19.76 5.76
CA LEU A 362 -3.41 -19.38 7.13
C LEU A 362 -4.03 -17.99 7.22
N SER A 363 -3.51 -17.00 6.50
CA SER A 363 -4.06 -15.64 6.52
C SER A 363 -5.50 -15.59 6.02
N GLY A 364 -5.83 -16.41 5.02
CA GLY A 364 -7.19 -16.52 4.50
C GLY A 364 -8.16 -17.34 5.36
N THR A 365 -7.67 -18.33 6.11
CA THR A 365 -8.55 -19.36 6.71
C THR A 365 -8.37 -19.56 8.21
N GLY A 366 -7.43 -18.85 8.83
CA GLY A 366 -7.05 -19.06 10.22
C GLY A 366 -8.19 -18.89 11.22
N GLY A 367 -9.12 -17.96 10.98
CA GLY A 367 -10.31 -17.81 11.82
C GLY A 367 -11.21 -19.05 11.82
N GLY A 368 -11.40 -19.67 10.65
CA GLY A 368 -12.16 -20.91 10.51
C GLY A 368 -11.46 -22.10 11.17
N ILE A 369 -10.14 -22.20 10.98
CA ILE A 369 -9.31 -23.24 11.62
C ILE A 369 -9.38 -23.11 13.15
N LEU A 370 -9.23 -21.90 13.69
CA LEU A 370 -9.36 -21.67 15.14
C LEU A 370 -10.77 -21.98 15.64
N ASN A 371 -11.81 -21.60 14.88
CA ASN A 371 -13.18 -21.93 15.23
C ASN A 371 -13.42 -23.43 15.34
N GLU A 372 -12.96 -24.21 14.36
CA GLU A 372 -13.10 -25.68 14.38
C GLU A 372 -12.23 -26.30 15.48
N SER A 373 -11.00 -25.82 15.66
CA SER A 373 -10.06 -26.33 16.67
C SER A 373 -10.56 -26.15 18.10
N PHE A 374 -11.21 -25.02 18.39
CA PHE A 374 -11.62 -24.65 19.75
C PHE A 374 -13.14 -24.70 19.96
N HIS A 375 -13.91 -25.05 18.92
CA HIS A 375 -15.37 -25.00 18.89
C HIS A 375 -15.93 -23.63 19.34
N LEU A 376 -15.38 -22.53 18.79
CA LEU A 376 -15.67 -21.16 19.26
C LEU A 376 -17.15 -20.78 19.19
N MET A 377 -17.91 -21.37 18.26
CA MET A 377 -19.37 -21.18 18.13
C MET A 377 -20.22 -21.93 19.17
N HIS A 378 -19.63 -22.80 19.99
CA HIS A 378 -20.32 -23.61 20.99
C HIS A 378 -20.23 -22.99 22.39
N SER A 379 -21.23 -23.29 23.24
CA SER A 379 -21.25 -22.81 24.63
C SER A 379 -20.08 -23.31 25.47
N LYS A 380 -19.54 -24.50 25.15
CA LYS A 380 -18.36 -25.09 25.79
C LYS A 380 -17.25 -25.20 24.77
N TRP A 381 -16.14 -24.51 24.99
CA TRP A 381 -14.95 -24.61 24.15
C TRP A 381 -14.11 -25.79 24.61
N HIS A 382 -13.60 -26.55 23.65
CA HIS A 382 -12.63 -27.60 23.88
C HIS A 382 -11.73 -27.72 22.66
N PHE A 383 -10.52 -28.21 22.86
CA PHE A 383 -9.60 -28.44 21.76
C PHE A 383 -9.93 -29.76 21.05
N SER A 384 -9.98 -29.74 19.72
CA SER A 384 -10.21 -30.90 18.88
C SER A 384 -9.41 -30.78 17.58
N THR A 385 -9.31 -31.89 16.84
CA THR A 385 -8.78 -31.85 15.48
C THR A 385 -9.79 -31.13 14.57
N PRO A 386 -9.38 -30.07 13.84
CA PRO A 386 -10.28 -29.37 12.94
C PRO A 386 -10.87 -30.30 11.88
N ASP A 387 -12.20 -30.26 11.71
CA ASP A 387 -12.91 -31.04 10.69
C ASP A 387 -12.38 -30.75 9.29
N SER A 388 -11.91 -29.52 9.05
CA SER A 388 -11.34 -29.11 7.78
C SER A 388 -10.04 -29.81 7.38
N LEU A 389 -9.36 -30.49 8.31
CA LEU A 389 -8.25 -31.39 7.98
C LEU A 389 -8.74 -32.72 7.40
N ALA A 390 -9.94 -33.18 7.79
CA ALA A 390 -10.54 -34.39 7.24
C ALA A 390 -11.31 -34.10 5.94
N VAL A 391 -12.08 -33.01 5.93
CA VAL A 391 -12.87 -32.55 4.77
C VAL A 391 -12.65 -31.05 4.58
N PRO A 392 -11.75 -30.63 3.67
CA PRO A 392 -11.42 -29.23 3.47
C PRO A 392 -12.67 -28.41 3.13
N SER A 393 -12.90 -27.36 3.92
CA SER A 393 -13.99 -26.42 3.70
C SER A 393 -13.77 -25.66 2.37
N PHE A 394 -14.84 -25.04 1.84
CA PHE A 394 -14.72 -24.21 0.64
C PHE A 394 -13.61 -23.15 0.78
N ALA A 395 -13.51 -22.52 1.95
CA ALA A 395 -12.50 -21.50 2.20
C ALA A 395 -11.07 -22.07 2.12
N ILE A 396 -10.84 -23.25 2.71
CA ILE A 396 -9.53 -23.92 2.63
C ILE A 396 -9.21 -24.31 1.19
N ARG A 397 -10.16 -24.88 0.44
CA ARG A 397 -9.93 -25.26 -0.97
C ARG A 397 -9.55 -24.06 -1.83
N VAL A 398 -10.27 -22.93 -1.69
CA VAL A 398 -9.94 -21.71 -2.42
C VAL A 398 -8.56 -21.19 -2.02
N ALA A 399 -8.23 -21.15 -0.72
CA ALA A 399 -6.93 -20.67 -0.26
C ALA A 399 -5.77 -21.57 -0.72
N MET A 400 -5.96 -22.89 -0.73
CA MET A 400 -4.99 -23.87 -1.25
C MET A 400 -4.71 -23.73 -2.75
N ILE A 401 -5.62 -23.13 -3.52
CA ILE A 401 -5.44 -22.86 -4.96
C ILE A 401 -4.91 -21.44 -5.17
N ALA A 402 -5.53 -20.46 -4.52
CA ALA A 402 -5.23 -19.05 -4.70
C ALA A 402 -3.83 -18.67 -4.21
N SER A 403 -3.36 -19.25 -3.11
CA SER A 403 -2.03 -18.94 -2.57
C SER A 403 -0.91 -19.40 -3.52
N PRO A 404 -0.89 -20.65 -4.03
CA PRO A 404 0.06 -21.04 -5.08
C PRO A 404 -0.09 -20.25 -6.38
N ALA A 405 -1.32 -20.03 -6.85
CA ALA A 405 -1.55 -19.27 -8.07
C ALA A 405 -0.97 -17.85 -7.97
N TYR A 406 -1.20 -17.16 -6.85
CA TYR A 406 -0.63 -15.84 -6.61
C TYR A 406 0.89 -15.87 -6.50
N TYR A 407 1.45 -16.84 -5.75
CA TYR A 407 2.90 -16.99 -5.59
C TYR A 407 3.61 -17.19 -6.95
N LEU A 408 3.05 -18.01 -7.83
CA LEU A 408 3.58 -18.27 -9.17
C LEU A 408 3.52 -17.04 -10.06
N LEU A 409 2.39 -16.33 -10.06
CA LEU A 409 2.24 -15.09 -10.82
C LEU A 409 3.16 -13.97 -10.32
N HIS A 410 3.51 -13.98 -9.04
CA HIS A 410 4.40 -13.01 -8.44
C HIS A 410 5.90 -13.27 -8.73
N ASN A 411 6.31 -14.53 -8.92
CA ASN A 411 7.72 -14.93 -9.14
C ASN A 411 7.94 -15.72 -10.46
N PRO A 412 7.66 -15.14 -11.64
CA PRO A 412 7.79 -15.85 -12.91
C PRO A 412 9.24 -16.25 -13.24
N HIS A 413 10.25 -15.51 -12.72
CA HIS A 413 11.67 -15.78 -12.99
C HIS A 413 12.18 -17.12 -12.42
N ASN A 414 11.49 -17.72 -11.45
CA ASN A 414 11.82 -19.05 -10.95
C ASN A 414 11.34 -20.19 -11.87
N TYR A 415 10.54 -19.86 -12.90
CA TYR A 415 9.95 -20.82 -13.81
C TYR A 415 10.13 -20.33 -15.25
N SER A 416 11.19 -20.79 -15.91
CA SER A 416 11.57 -20.40 -17.28
C SER A 416 10.48 -20.62 -18.36
N TRP A 417 9.42 -21.36 -18.04
CA TRP A 417 8.29 -21.66 -18.91
C TRP A 417 7.07 -20.74 -18.70
N LEU A 418 7.07 -19.87 -17.69
CA LEU A 418 5.97 -18.96 -17.39
C LEU A 418 6.33 -17.53 -17.85
N PRO A 419 5.75 -17.02 -18.94
CA PRO A 419 6.01 -15.66 -19.37
C PRO A 419 5.50 -14.65 -18.34
N THR A 420 6.20 -13.53 -18.17
CA THR A 420 5.78 -12.39 -17.33
C THR A 420 4.58 -11.69 -17.97
N ILE A 421 3.39 -12.29 -17.88
CA ILE A 421 2.18 -11.78 -18.54
C ILE A 421 1.52 -10.64 -17.74
N LEU A 422 1.66 -10.64 -16.41
CA LEU A 422 0.96 -9.72 -15.50
C LEU A 422 1.95 -9.02 -14.56
N SER A 423 1.68 -7.75 -14.23
CA SER A 423 2.37 -7.07 -13.14
C SER A 423 1.99 -7.68 -11.78
N ARG A 424 2.78 -7.43 -10.73
CA ARG A 424 2.48 -7.90 -9.36
C ARG A 424 1.09 -7.46 -8.90
N ASP A 425 0.75 -6.21 -9.16
CA ASP A 425 -0.51 -5.62 -8.71
C ASP A 425 -1.69 -6.17 -9.52
N ASP A 426 -1.49 -6.41 -10.83
CA ASP A 426 -2.52 -7.05 -11.67
C ASP A 426 -2.76 -8.50 -11.26
N ALA A 427 -1.69 -9.26 -10.98
CA ALA A 427 -1.79 -10.62 -10.47
C ALA A 427 -2.54 -10.67 -9.12
N LYS A 428 -2.23 -9.73 -8.23
CA LYS A 428 -2.92 -9.59 -6.94
C LYS A 428 -4.40 -9.30 -7.14
N MET A 429 -4.74 -8.30 -7.95
CA MET A 429 -6.13 -7.92 -8.22
C MET A 429 -6.90 -9.05 -8.90
N LEU A 430 -6.29 -9.76 -9.85
CA LEU A 430 -6.90 -10.91 -10.51
C LEU A 430 -7.28 -11.98 -9.49
N ILE A 431 -6.38 -12.32 -8.57
CA ILE A 431 -6.65 -13.33 -7.53
C ILE A 431 -7.77 -12.86 -6.59
N ILE A 432 -7.73 -11.60 -6.13
CA ILE A 432 -8.75 -11.03 -5.24
C ILE A 432 -10.13 -11.04 -5.90
N ILE A 433 -10.24 -10.56 -7.14
CA ILE A 433 -11.50 -10.55 -7.91
C ILE A 433 -12.00 -11.97 -8.12
N THR A 434 -11.11 -12.90 -8.48
CA THR A 434 -11.47 -14.32 -8.68
C THR A 434 -12.06 -14.91 -7.40
N ILE A 435 -11.44 -14.67 -6.24
CA ILE A 435 -11.94 -15.12 -4.94
C ILE A 435 -13.30 -14.51 -4.62
N ALA A 436 -13.46 -13.20 -4.86
CA ALA A 436 -14.74 -12.51 -4.63
C ALA A 436 -15.87 -13.08 -5.51
N LEU A 437 -15.60 -13.35 -6.79
CA LEU A 437 -16.55 -13.98 -7.70
C LEU A 437 -16.90 -15.42 -7.29
N LEU A 438 -15.92 -16.21 -6.83
CA LEU A 438 -16.15 -17.55 -6.30
C LEU A 438 -16.98 -17.53 -5.00
N ALA A 439 -16.76 -16.55 -4.13
CA ALA A 439 -17.55 -16.39 -2.92
C ALA A 439 -19.00 -16.00 -3.22
N LEU A 440 -19.20 -15.09 -4.17
CA LEU A 440 -20.53 -14.71 -4.67
C LEU A 440 -21.26 -15.90 -5.29
N SER A 441 -20.58 -16.67 -6.17
CA SER A 441 -21.19 -17.84 -6.82
C SER A 441 -21.55 -18.91 -5.80
N LYS A 442 -20.78 -19.08 -4.73
CA LYS A 442 -21.14 -19.98 -3.63
C LYS A 442 -22.46 -19.58 -2.99
N ASN A 443 -22.60 -18.32 -2.58
CA ASN A 443 -23.79 -17.86 -1.87
C ASN A 443 -25.03 -17.88 -2.76
N TRP A 444 -24.88 -17.47 -4.02
CA TRP A 444 -26.00 -17.38 -4.96
C TRP A 444 -26.43 -18.75 -5.51
N PHE A 445 -25.48 -19.55 -5.99
CA PHE A 445 -25.78 -20.80 -6.70
C PHE A 445 -26.08 -21.97 -5.75
N TRP A 446 -25.32 -22.10 -4.66
CA TRP A 446 -25.54 -23.20 -3.70
C TRP A 446 -26.59 -22.87 -2.65
N GLY A 447 -26.86 -21.59 -2.39
CA GLY A 447 -28.01 -21.14 -1.59
C GLY A 447 -29.34 -21.53 -2.27
N GLN A 448 -29.47 -21.28 -3.57
CA GLN A 448 -30.67 -21.67 -4.34
C GLN A 448 -30.86 -23.19 -4.41
N ILE A 449 -29.79 -23.97 -4.63
CA ILE A 449 -29.89 -25.45 -4.67
C ILE A 449 -30.26 -26.01 -3.29
N ALA A 450 -29.77 -25.41 -2.19
CA ALA A 450 -30.13 -25.82 -0.85
C ALA A 450 -31.62 -25.55 -0.54
N ASP A 451 -32.13 -24.38 -0.91
CA ASP A 451 -33.55 -24.02 -0.76
C ASP A 451 -34.46 -24.87 -1.65
N GLU A 452 -34.10 -25.13 -2.92
CA GLU A 452 -34.84 -26.05 -3.79
C GLU A 452 -34.86 -27.50 -3.26
N SER A 453 -33.75 -27.96 -2.66
CA SER A 453 -33.68 -29.29 -2.06
C SER A 453 -34.47 -29.42 -0.75
N ALA A 454 -34.66 -28.31 -0.03
CA ALA A 454 -35.46 -28.24 1.19
C ALA A 454 -36.96 -28.18 0.84
N ASP A 455 -37.35 -27.42 -0.18
CA ASP A 455 -38.73 -27.37 -0.69
C ASP A 455 -39.17 -28.69 -1.35
N ASN A 456 -38.24 -29.40 -2.00
CA ASN A 456 -38.55 -30.72 -2.58
C ASN A 456 -38.65 -31.84 -1.51
N LYS A 457 -38.15 -31.60 -0.29
CA LYS A 457 -38.34 -32.49 0.88
C LYS A 457 -39.58 -32.12 1.72
N SER A 458 -40.09 -30.91 1.62
CA SER A 458 -41.25 -30.43 2.39
C SER A 458 -42.61 -30.75 1.73
N ASN A 459 -42.64 -31.22 0.48
CA ASN A 459 -43.88 -31.60 -0.22
C ASN A 459 -44.00 -33.12 -0.53
N PRO A 460 -44.40 -33.96 0.43
CA PRO A 460 -44.60 -35.40 0.21
C PRO A 460 -45.96 -35.75 -0.45
N LYS A 461 -46.73 -34.78 -0.98
CA LYS A 461 -48.08 -35.02 -1.53
C LYS A 461 -48.15 -34.87 -3.05
N SER A 462 -47.44 -35.72 -3.80
CA SER A 462 -47.80 -35.96 -5.22
C SER A 462 -47.40 -37.32 -5.79
N LYS A 463 -46.71 -38.19 -5.03
CA LYS A 463 -46.41 -39.57 -5.46
C LYS A 463 -47.23 -40.61 -4.70
N SER A 464 -48.54 -40.58 -4.91
CA SER A 464 -49.47 -41.65 -4.56
C SER A 464 -50.71 -41.52 -5.43
N LYS A 465 -50.59 -41.98 -6.68
CA LYS A 465 -51.68 -42.40 -7.58
C LYS A 465 -51.08 -42.86 -8.91
N ALA A 466 -50.58 -44.09 -8.89
CA ALA A 466 -50.41 -44.94 -10.07
C ALA A 466 -50.11 -46.36 -9.55
N GLU A 467 -51.15 -47.00 -9.02
CA GLU A 467 -51.38 -48.46 -9.13
C GLU A 467 -52.77 -48.65 -9.72
#